data_AF-A0A0M9ZQ99-F1
#
_entry.id   AF-A0A0M9ZQ99-F1
#
_cell.length_a   1.000
_cell.length_b   1.000
_cell.length_c   1.000
_cell.angle_alpha   90.00
_cell.angle_beta   90.00
_cell.angle_gamma   90.00
#
_symmetry.space_group_name_H-M   'P 1'
#
loop_
_entity.id
_entity.type
_entity.pdbx_description
1 polymer ?
#
loop_
_entity_poly.entity_id
_entity_poly.type
_entity_poly.pdbx_seq_one_letter_code
_entity_poly.pdbx_strand_id
1 'polypeptide(L)'
;MSSSPETTTRTTGEHRVHRAAREAREAREGREAREGRDRAAARTLAHRLPARYEPYLDGLFTYCLSVLCDHDAATTALGDVLALAERRAHRIPEPAADRRAWLYALARWACLRGLAEAKQKRQATHAAGRSTPGKAAGDQVPDPLLAPEIQEQRRRELALLAWPEAAGTTPEQREALELAVRHHLAAHEVAAVLGMEPAAARDLLASAACEVERTRAALAVVETGGCPSVAHLTGDSRLVLSTALRRELVRHVDDCPRCRRTAERAVSGRWPGATVTPAELPVLEAPRAALHLALAHHPRARGAAVPRFDRRGFPMDPKDRAARRDRLRARAVTTTVVATVVAAPVLALWAAYRGAPTADGDGRSPTASEGQGPDALGSDPGGGYENAGNASVKPGARAGGHGKADVSVEVVSVAGAGRKGAGQLDVSAANDGDTTLITLSASGSAPVRWSASMPAGWLYLSQSAGTLNPGETLTIKVYVDHLREPSGHWRAQVAISPAGTVVTIDGYGTAPTRPTPPPSSA
;
A
#
# COMPACT_ATOMS: atom_id res chain seq x y z
N MET A 1 -89.53 -57.14 23.90
CA MET A 1 -88.39 -57.80 23.21
C MET A 1 -87.78 -56.77 22.28
N SER A 2 -86.65 -56.18 22.66
CA SER A 2 -86.02 -55.08 21.93
C SER A 2 -84.84 -55.64 21.14
N SER A 3 -84.89 -55.51 19.82
CA SER A 3 -83.83 -55.86 18.87
C SER A 3 -82.94 -54.64 18.64
N SER A 4 -81.67 -54.74 19.03
CA SER A 4 -80.61 -53.78 18.69
C SER A 4 -79.78 -54.31 17.51
N PRO A 5 -79.43 -53.48 16.51
CA PRO A 5 -78.50 -53.87 15.46
C PRO A 5 -77.06 -53.50 15.83
N GLU A 6 -76.13 -54.42 15.60
CA GLU A 6 -74.70 -54.17 15.63
C GLU A 6 -74.30 -53.30 14.43
N THR A 7 -73.60 -52.20 14.70
CA THR A 7 -72.88 -51.43 13.66
C THR A 7 -71.39 -51.48 13.99
N THR A 8 -70.64 -52.19 13.15
CA THR A 8 -69.18 -52.25 13.16
C THR A 8 -68.61 -50.94 12.62
N THR A 9 -67.89 -50.18 13.46
CA THR A 9 -67.08 -49.05 12.98
C THR A 9 -65.71 -49.02 13.62
N ARG A 10 -64.70 -49.01 12.75
CA ARG A 10 -63.37 -48.36 12.83
C ARG A 10 -62.17 -49.31 12.78
N THR A 11 -61.74 -49.58 11.55
CA THR A 11 -60.34 -49.95 11.23
C THR A 11 -59.78 -49.11 10.09
N THR A 12 -60.53 -48.12 9.57
CA THR A 12 -60.15 -47.31 8.38
C THR A 12 -59.36 -46.04 8.70
N GLY A 13 -59.35 -45.60 9.97
CA GLY A 13 -58.61 -44.40 10.39
C GLY A 13 -57.11 -44.62 10.51
N GLU A 14 -56.69 -45.72 11.11
CA GLU A 14 -55.27 -46.02 11.38
C GLU A 14 -54.48 -46.26 10.09
N HIS A 15 -55.03 -47.02 9.14
CA HIS A 15 -54.38 -47.24 7.84
C HIS A 15 -54.19 -45.94 7.03
N ARG A 16 -55.11 -44.97 7.15
CA ARG A 16 -54.99 -43.67 6.48
C ARG A 16 -53.92 -42.79 7.13
N VAL A 17 -53.79 -42.83 8.46
CA VAL A 17 -52.74 -42.11 9.20
C VAL A 17 -51.36 -42.71 8.91
N HIS A 18 -51.24 -44.03 8.88
CA HIS A 18 -49.98 -44.70 8.51
C HIS A 18 -49.58 -44.44 7.06
N ARG A 19 -50.54 -44.42 6.13
CA ARG A 19 -50.28 -44.05 4.73
C ARG A 19 -49.80 -42.60 4.60
N ALA A 20 -50.48 -41.65 5.25
CA ALA A 20 -50.09 -40.24 5.22
C ALA A 20 -48.70 -40.00 5.85
N ALA A 21 -48.36 -40.72 6.92
CA ALA A 21 -47.03 -40.64 7.54
C ALA A 21 -45.93 -41.20 6.64
N ARG A 22 -46.22 -42.26 5.86
CA ARG A 22 -45.30 -42.86 4.89
C ARG A 22 -45.07 -41.92 3.70
N GLU A 23 -46.12 -41.33 3.15
CA GLU A 23 -46.04 -40.35 2.06
C GLU A 23 -45.25 -39.09 2.47
N ALA A 24 -45.43 -38.62 3.72
CA ALA A 24 -44.66 -37.50 4.26
C ALA A 24 -43.16 -37.81 4.41
N ARG A 25 -42.80 -39.05 4.80
CA ARG A 25 -41.40 -39.51 4.86
C ARG A 25 -40.78 -39.60 3.46
N GLU A 26 -41.46 -40.23 2.51
CA GLU A 26 -40.99 -40.34 1.12
C GLU A 26 -40.81 -38.96 0.48
N ALA A 27 -41.69 -37.99 0.75
CA ALA A 27 -41.54 -36.61 0.28
C ALA A 27 -40.36 -35.87 0.94
N ARG A 28 -40.04 -36.17 2.20
CA ARG A 28 -38.89 -35.60 2.92
C ARG A 28 -37.57 -36.18 2.40
N GLU A 29 -37.52 -37.49 2.19
CA GLU A 29 -36.38 -38.20 1.59
C GLU A 29 -36.14 -37.73 0.14
N GLY A 30 -37.21 -37.55 -0.64
CA GLY A 30 -37.14 -36.99 -1.99
C GLY A 30 -36.59 -35.57 -2.04
N ARG A 31 -36.96 -34.72 -1.06
CA ARG A 31 -36.38 -33.37 -0.91
C ARG A 31 -34.91 -33.41 -0.51
N GLU A 32 -34.53 -34.23 0.47
CA GLU A 32 -33.14 -34.38 0.91
C GLU A 32 -32.25 -34.95 -0.21
N ALA A 33 -32.74 -35.90 -1.01
CA ALA A 33 -32.03 -36.43 -2.17
C ALA A 33 -31.92 -35.40 -3.30
N ARG A 34 -32.92 -34.53 -3.48
CA ARG A 34 -32.87 -33.42 -4.45
C ARG A 34 -31.87 -32.36 -4.01
N GLU A 35 -31.90 -31.93 -2.75
CA GLU A 35 -30.91 -31.02 -2.18
C GLU A 35 -29.49 -31.61 -2.19
N GLY A 36 -29.35 -32.92 -1.95
CA GLY A 36 -28.08 -33.64 -2.07
C GLY A 36 -27.53 -33.60 -3.49
N ARG A 37 -28.39 -33.83 -4.49
CA ARG A 37 -28.05 -33.71 -5.93
C ARG A 37 -27.74 -32.27 -6.32
N ASP A 38 -28.49 -31.29 -5.84
CA ASP A 38 -28.25 -29.88 -6.13
C ASP A 38 -26.95 -29.38 -5.49
N ARG A 39 -26.62 -29.83 -4.25
CA ARG A 39 -25.31 -29.60 -3.63
C ARG A 39 -24.18 -30.33 -4.33
N ALA A 40 -24.42 -31.52 -4.88
CA ALA A 40 -23.44 -32.25 -5.66
C ALA A 40 -23.20 -31.58 -7.02
N ALA A 41 -24.25 -31.15 -7.72
CA ALA A 41 -24.17 -30.42 -8.99
C ALA A 41 -23.53 -29.03 -8.81
N ALA A 42 -23.86 -28.31 -7.73
CA ALA A 42 -23.19 -27.06 -7.37
C ALA A 42 -21.71 -27.27 -7.03
N ARG A 43 -21.37 -28.40 -6.38
CA ARG A 43 -19.97 -28.81 -6.20
C ARG A 43 -19.33 -29.09 -7.56
N THR A 44 -19.92 -29.91 -8.44
CA THR A 44 -19.37 -30.22 -9.77
C THR A 44 -19.17 -28.98 -10.65
N LEU A 45 -20.09 -28.01 -10.61
CA LEU A 45 -19.94 -26.70 -11.28
C LEU A 45 -18.83 -25.85 -10.66
N ALA A 46 -18.63 -25.90 -9.34
CA ALA A 46 -17.51 -25.24 -8.65
C ALA A 46 -16.16 -25.95 -8.86
N HIS A 47 -16.15 -27.22 -9.30
CA HIS A 47 -14.93 -28.03 -9.48
C HIS A 47 -14.32 -27.93 -10.88
N ARG A 48 -14.93 -27.20 -11.82
CA ARG A 48 -14.32 -26.95 -13.13
C ARG A 48 -13.64 -25.59 -13.11
N LEU A 49 -12.31 -25.58 -13.17
CA LEU A 49 -11.57 -24.36 -13.48
C LEU A 49 -12.18 -23.73 -14.74
N PRO A 50 -12.56 -22.44 -14.71
CA PRO A 50 -13.10 -21.79 -15.88
C PRO A 50 -12.08 -21.89 -17.02
N ALA A 51 -12.45 -22.51 -18.14
CA ALA A 51 -11.57 -22.75 -19.29
C ALA A 51 -10.84 -21.48 -19.79
N ARG A 52 -11.41 -20.30 -19.50
CA ARG A 52 -10.82 -18.99 -19.80
C ARG A 52 -9.52 -18.67 -19.08
N TYR A 53 -9.18 -19.36 -17.98
CA TYR A 53 -7.93 -19.13 -17.24
C TYR A 53 -6.87 -20.18 -17.49
N GLU A 54 -7.24 -21.32 -18.09
CA GLU A 54 -6.35 -22.45 -18.35
C GLU A 54 -5.02 -22.03 -19.00
N PRO A 55 -4.99 -21.12 -20.00
CA PRO A 55 -3.73 -20.72 -20.65
C PRO A 55 -2.76 -19.95 -19.74
N TYR A 56 -3.22 -19.46 -18.58
CA TYR A 56 -2.43 -18.63 -17.67
C TYR A 56 -2.00 -19.36 -16.41
N LEU A 57 -2.49 -20.58 -16.14
CA LEU A 57 -2.30 -21.24 -14.85
C LEU A 57 -0.83 -21.52 -14.53
N ASP A 58 -0.10 -22.11 -15.49
CA ASP A 58 1.31 -22.47 -15.31
C ASP A 58 2.16 -21.21 -15.07
N GLY A 59 1.90 -20.15 -15.83
CA GLY A 59 2.57 -18.85 -15.66
C GLY A 59 2.25 -18.17 -14.33
N LEU A 60 0.98 -18.12 -13.93
CA LEU A 60 0.57 -17.51 -12.66
C LEU A 60 1.07 -18.30 -11.45
N PHE A 61 1.04 -19.63 -11.51
CA PHE A 61 1.62 -20.48 -10.47
C PHE A 61 3.11 -20.23 -10.32
N THR A 62 3.83 -20.23 -11.46
CA THR A 62 5.26 -19.96 -11.51
C THR A 62 5.60 -18.59 -10.90
N TYR A 63 4.83 -17.54 -11.24
CA TYR A 63 5.00 -16.21 -10.64
C TYR A 63 4.74 -16.21 -9.13
N CYS A 64 3.66 -16.85 -8.67
CA CYS A 64 3.38 -16.94 -7.24
C CYS A 64 4.50 -17.69 -6.49
N LEU A 65 5.05 -18.74 -7.10
CA LEU A 65 6.13 -19.53 -6.53
C LEU A 65 7.45 -18.76 -6.50
N SER A 66 7.77 -17.96 -7.52
CA SER A 66 8.99 -17.14 -7.53
C SER A 66 8.96 -16.00 -6.50
N VAL A 67 7.77 -15.47 -6.19
CA VAL A 67 7.60 -14.42 -5.16
C VAL A 67 7.53 -14.99 -3.74
N LEU A 68 6.83 -16.12 -3.53
CA LEU A 68 6.58 -16.67 -2.18
C LEU A 68 7.60 -17.72 -1.74
N CYS A 69 8.32 -18.34 -2.67
CA CYS A 69 9.30 -19.41 -2.44
C CYS A 69 8.74 -20.61 -1.64
N ASP A 70 7.44 -20.86 -1.73
CA ASP A 70 6.74 -21.94 -1.03
C ASP A 70 5.56 -22.42 -1.88
N HIS A 71 5.51 -23.72 -2.17
CA HIS A 71 4.52 -24.33 -3.06
C HIS A 71 3.09 -24.25 -2.53
N ASP A 72 2.89 -24.42 -1.23
CA ASP A 72 1.55 -24.42 -0.63
C ASP A 72 1.01 -22.99 -0.55
N ALA A 73 1.89 -22.03 -0.22
CA ALA A 73 1.57 -20.61 -0.27
C ALA A 73 1.29 -20.15 -1.71
N ALA A 74 2.05 -20.61 -2.71
CA ALA A 74 1.81 -20.31 -4.12
C ALA A 74 0.49 -20.88 -4.61
N THR A 75 0.18 -22.14 -4.27
CA THR A 75 -1.10 -22.79 -4.60
C THR A 75 -2.28 -22.05 -3.97
N THR A 76 -2.14 -21.65 -2.70
CA THR A 76 -3.16 -20.87 -1.99
C THR A 76 -3.35 -19.50 -2.64
N ALA A 77 -2.27 -18.78 -2.93
CA ALA A 77 -2.32 -17.47 -3.58
C ALA A 77 -2.99 -17.54 -4.95
N LEU A 78 -2.67 -18.55 -5.77
CA LEU A 78 -3.31 -18.75 -7.07
C LEU A 78 -4.80 -19.10 -6.92
N GLY A 79 -5.17 -19.91 -5.93
CA GLY A 79 -6.58 -20.14 -5.58
C GLY A 79 -7.32 -18.84 -5.25
N ASP A 80 -6.69 -17.95 -4.48
CA ASP A 80 -7.25 -16.63 -4.13
C ASP A 80 -7.43 -15.74 -5.36
N VAL A 81 -6.46 -15.74 -6.29
CA VAL A 81 -6.53 -15.02 -7.57
C VAL A 81 -7.73 -15.47 -8.39
N LEU A 82 -7.87 -16.78 -8.58
CA LEU A 82 -8.95 -17.36 -9.37
C LEU A 82 -10.31 -17.08 -8.74
N ALA A 83 -10.42 -17.18 -7.41
CA ALA A 83 -11.65 -16.83 -6.70
C ALA A 83 -11.98 -15.32 -6.78
N LEU A 84 -10.98 -14.44 -6.77
CA LEU A 84 -11.17 -13.01 -6.99
C LEU A 84 -11.61 -12.71 -8.42
N ALA A 85 -11.03 -13.41 -9.39
CA ALA A 85 -11.38 -13.28 -10.79
C ALA A 85 -12.83 -13.71 -11.05
N GLU A 86 -13.28 -14.83 -10.47
CA GLU A 86 -14.67 -15.28 -10.57
C GLU A 86 -15.68 -14.31 -9.97
N ARG A 87 -15.36 -13.72 -8.81
CA ARG A 87 -16.22 -12.67 -8.20
C ARG A 87 -16.38 -11.45 -9.11
N ARG A 88 -15.48 -11.27 -10.07
CA ARG A 88 -15.46 -10.14 -11.01
C ARG A 88 -15.63 -10.56 -12.47
N ALA A 89 -16.22 -11.73 -12.74
CA ALA A 89 -16.40 -12.24 -14.10
C ALA A 89 -17.01 -11.21 -15.08
N HIS A 90 -17.90 -10.34 -14.60
CA HIS A 90 -18.56 -9.28 -15.39
C HIS A 90 -17.71 -8.01 -15.61
N ARG A 91 -16.52 -7.90 -15.03
CA ARG A 91 -15.60 -6.74 -15.16
C ARG A 91 -14.20 -7.15 -15.62
N ILE A 92 -14.07 -8.36 -16.18
CA ILE A 92 -12.81 -8.84 -16.72
C ILE A 92 -12.51 -8.03 -17.99
N PRO A 93 -11.28 -7.54 -18.20
CA PRO A 93 -10.90 -6.92 -19.45
C PRO A 93 -11.11 -7.90 -20.63
N GLU A 94 -11.77 -7.41 -21.68
CA GLU A 94 -12.06 -8.20 -22.88
C GLU A 94 -10.79 -8.59 -23.66
N PRO A 95 -9.83 -7.67 -23.93
CA PRO A 95 -8.61 -8.02 -24.64
C PRO A 95 -7.77 -9.03 -23.88
N ALA A 96 -7.25 -10.04 -24.58
CA ALA A 96 -6.47 -11.12 -23.96
C ALA A 96 -5.21 -10.62 -23.25
N ALA A 97 -4.55 -9.58 -23.77
CA ALA A 97 -3.38 -8.95 -23.15
C ALA A 97 -3.76 -8.21 -21.86
N ASP A 98 -4.82 -7.40 -21.87
CA ASP A 98 -5.30 -6.71 -20.68
C ASP A 98 -5.76 -7.70 -19.60
N ARG A 99 -6.41 -8.79 -20.01
CA ARG A 99 -6.81 -9.89 -19.11
C ARG A 99 -5.60 -10.56 -18.48
N ARG A 100 -4.56 -10.84 -19.28
CA ARG A 100 -3.29 -11.41 -18.82
C ARG A 100 -2.65 -10.50 -17.77
N ALA A 101 -2.41 -9.23 -18.10
CA ALA A 101 -1.85 -8.25 -17.19
C ALA A 101 -2.69 -8.11 -15.90
N TRP A 102 -4.02 -8.12 -16.03
CA TRP A 102 -4.93 -8.05 -14.90
C TRP A 102 -4.83 -9.27 -13.97
N LEU A 103 -4.70 -10.48 -14.51
CA LEU A 103 -4.50 -11.71 -13.71
C LEU A 103 -3.15 -11.68 -12.97
N TYR A 104 -2.08 -11.23 -13.62
CA TYR A 104 -0.77 -11.05 -12.95
C TYR A 104 -0.82 -9.97 -11.88
N ALA A 105 -1.58 -8.88 -12.08
CA ALA A 105 -1.79 -7.87 -11.05
C ALA A 105 -2.53 -8.43 -9.82
N LEU A 106 -3.52 -9.31 -10.03
CA LEU A 106 -4.19 -10.03 -8.94
C LEU A 106 -3.23 -10.98 -8.21
N ALA A 107 -2.39 -11.71 -8.96
CA ALA A 107 -1.37 -12.58 -8.40
C ALA A 107 -0.37 -11.80 -7.55
N ARG A 108 0.12 -10.67 -8.05
CA ARG A 108 1.01 -9.75 -7.32
C ARG A 108 0.37 -9.30 -6.01
N TRP A 109 -0.88 -8.86 -6.06
CA TRP A 109 -1.62 -8.46 -4.86
C TRP A 109 -1.75 -9.59 -3.84
N ALA A 110 -2.08 -10.82 -4.30
CA ALA A 110 -2.23 -11.98 -3.42
C ALA A 110 -0.91 -12.36 -2.77
N CYS A 111 0.19 -12.38 -3.53
CA CYS A 111 1.53 -12.66 -3.02
C CYS A 111 2.00 -11.60 -2.02
N LEU A 112 1.84 -10.30 -2.32
CA LEU A 112 2.22 -9.22 -1.40
C LEU A 112 1.43 -9.27 -0.09
N ARG A 113 0.15 -9.64 -0.15
CA ARG A 113 -0.66 -9.90 1.04
C ARG A 113 -0.12 -11.09 1.82
N GLY A 114 0.19 -12.21 1.16
CA GLY A 114 0.78 -13.40 1.78
C GLY A 114 2.11 -13.09 2.48
N LEU A 115 3.00 -12.33 1.85
CA LEU A 115 4.26 -11.87 2.44
C LEU A 115 4.03 -10.98 3.68
N ALA A 116 3.04 -10.08 3.62
CA ALA A 116 2.69 -9.22 4.76
C ALA A 116 2.13 -10.03 5.94
N GLU A 117 1.26 -11.02 5.67
CA GLU A 117 0.70 -11.93 6.67
C GLU A 117 1.81 -12.81 7.30
N ALA A 118 2.72 -13.35 6.49
CA ALA A 118 3.87 -14.12 6.96
C ALA A 118 4.80 -13.27 7.85
N LYS A 119 5.06 -12.01 7.47
CA LYS A 119 5.84 -11.07 8.28
C LYS A 119 5.17 -10.78 9.62
N GLN A 120 3.85 -10.56 9.64
CA GLN A 120 3.10 -10.34 10.88
C GLN A 120 3.14 -11.57 11.80
N LYS A 121 2.97 -12.78 11.25
CA LYS A 121 3.08 -14.03 12.01
C LYS A 121 4.46 -14.18 12.66
N ARG A 122 5.54 -13.95 11.90
CA ARG A 122 6.92 -13.99 12.46
C ARG A 122 7.13 -12.94 13.55
N GLN A 123 6.61 -11.73 13.37
CA GLN A 123 6.72 -10.68 14.41
C GLN A 123 5.95 -11.05 15.68
N ALA A 124 4.75 -11.64 15.53
CA ALA A 124 3.95 -12.11 16.66
C ALA A 124 4.63 -13.27 17.41
N THR A 125 5.24 -14.23 16.72
CA THR A 125 5.99 -15.33 17.37
C THR A 125 7.24 -14.83 18.09
N HIS A 126 7.99 -13.88 17.50
CA HIS A 126 9.12 -13.24 18.18
C HIS A 126 8.70 -12.35 19.37
N ALA A 127 7.50 -11.78 19.35
CA ALA A 127 6.95 -11.05 20.49
C ALA A 127 6.48 -11.98 21.61
N ALA A 128 5.80 -13.08 21.27
CA ALA A 128 5.38 -14.12 22.22
C ALA A 128 6.56 -14.82 22.90
N GLY A 129 7.67 -15.04 22.17
CA GLY A 129 8.90 -15.61 22.74
C GLY A 129 9.67 -14.69 23.71
N ARG A 130 9.27 -13.41 23.83
CA ARG A 130 9.82 -12.46 24.82
C ARG A 130 8.93 -12.30 26.06
N SER A 131 7.70 -12.81 26.04
CA SER A 131 6.80 -12.82 27.19
C SER A 131 6.85 -14.21 27.83
N THR A 132 7.56 -14.28 28.96
CA THR A 132 7.63 -15.42 29.91
C THR A 132 8.19 -16.76 29.37
N PRO A 133 9.41 -17.17 29.76
CA PRO A 133 9.87 -18.55 29.60
C PRO A 133 9.20 -19.43 30.67
N GLY A 134 7.96 -19.84 30.42
CA GLY A 134 7.26 -20.75 31.32
C GLY A 134 5.81 -20.94 30.89
N LYS A 135 5.49 -22.15 30.41
CA LYS A 135 4.14 -22.64 30.05
C LYS A 135 3.56 -22.18 28.70
N ALA A 136 4.21 -22.57 27.60
CA ALA A 136 3.52 -22.78 26.32
C ALA A 136 4.28 -23.76 25.40
N ALA A 137 4.83 -24.84 25.97
CA ALA A 137 5.26 -26.01 25.21
C ALA A 137 4.15 -27.07 25.35
N GLY A 138 3.00 -26.82 24.72
CA GLY A 138 1.89 -27.75 24.64
C GLY A 138 1.34 -27.73 23.22
N ASP A 139 1.48 -28.85 22.52
CA ASP A 139 0.95 -29.15 21.19
C ASP A 139 1.26 -28.16 20.07
N GLN A 140 2.54 -28.07 19.69
CA GLN A 140 2.83 -27.97 18.25
C GLN A 140 2.82 -29.38 17.70
N VAL A 141 1.67 -29.81 17.16
CA VAL A 141 1.61 -30.97 16.27
C VAL A 141 2.66 -30.74 15.18
N PRO A 142 3.68 -31.60 15.04
CA PRO A 142 4.63 -31.48 13.95
C PRO A 142 3.84 -31.45 12.65
N ASP A 143 4.07 -30.43 11.83
CA ASP A 143 3.55 -30.38 10.47
C ASP A 143 3.86 -31.74 9.81
N PRO A 144 2.87 -32.46 9.25
CA PRO A 144 3.13 -33.77 8.66
C PRO A 144 4.28 -33.63 7.67
N LEU A 145 5.42 -34.23 8.01
CA LEU A 145 6.63 -34.14 7.20
C LEU A 145 6.28 -34.69 5.81
N LEU A 146 6.26 -33.80 4.80
CA LEU A 146 6.08 -34.19 3.42
C LEU A 146 7.07 -35.32 3.10
N ALA A 147 6.64 -36.31 2.31
CA ALA A 147 7.53 -37.39 1.88
C ALA A 147 8.85 -36.81 1.33
N PRO A 148 10.02 -37.34 1.70
CA PRO A 148 11.32 -36.75 1.36
C PRO A 148 11.51 -36.56 -0.15
N GLU A 149 10.88 -37.40 -0.96
CA GLU A 149 10.86 -37.30 -2.43
C GLU A 149 10.13 -36.03 -2.91
N ILE A 150 9.00 -35.68 -2.28
CA ILE A 150 8.24 -34.46 -2.58
C ILE A 150 9.05 -33.22 -2.18
N GLN A 151 9.72 -33.27 -1.02
CA GLN A 151 10.59 -32.17 -0.58
C GLN A 151 11.75 -31.92 -1.56
N GLU A 152 12.39 -33.00 -2.02
CA GLU A 152 13.47 -32.91 -3.00
C GLU A 152 12.98 -32.38 -4.35
N GLN A 153 11.82 -32.84 -4.83
CA GLN A 153 11.19 -32.31 -6.04
C GLN A 153 10.90 -30.81 -5.90
N ARG A 154 10.30 -30.37 -4.78
CA ARG A 154 10.05 -28.96 -4.50
C ARG A 154 11.34 -28.12 -4.49
N ARG A 155 12.43 -28.64 -3.91
CA ARG A 155 13.74 -27.97 -3.93
C ARG A 155 14.28 -27.79 -5.35
N ARG A 156 14.14 -28.81 -6.20
CA ARG A 156 14.56 -28.75 -7.62
C ARG A 156 13.76 -27.73 -8.39
N GLU A 157 12.44 -27.69 -8.20
CA GLU A 157 11.56 -26.71 -8.83
C GLU A 157 11.92 -25.28 -8.44
N LEU A 158 12.19 -25.01 -7.15
CA LEU A 158 12.66 -23.69 -6.71
C LEU A 158 14.02 -23.33 -7.32
N ALA A 159 14.92 -24.31 -7.52
CA ALA A 159 16.19 -24.08 -8.18
C ALA A 159 16.03 -23.69 -9.66
N LEU A 160 15.02 -24.21 -10.36
CA LEU A 160 14.69 -23.82 -11.74
C LEU A 160 14.20 -22.36 -11.85
N LEU A 161 13.67 -21.80 -10.76
CA LEU A 161 13.27 -20.39 -10.71
C LEU A 161 14.42 -19.45 -10.37
N ALA A 162 15.56 -19.97 -9.91
CA ALA A 162 16.71 -19.14 -9.62
C ALA A 162 17.27 -18.54 -10.91
N TRP A 163 17.35 -17.21 -10.96
CA TRP A 163 18.02 -16.48 -12.03
C TRP A 163 19.31 -15.83 -11.51
N PRO A 164 20.46 -16.51 -11.65
CA PRO A 164 21.71 -16.06 -11.03
C PRO A 164 22.27 -14.77 -11.65
N GLU A 165 22.10 -14.57 -12.95
CA GLU A 165 22.55 -13.37 -13.66
C GLU A 165 21.79 -12.11 -13.22
N ALA A 166 20.55 -12.27 -12.73
CA ALA A 166 19.78 -11.16 -12.18
C ALA A 166 20.15 -10.81 -10.72
N ALA A 167 21.22 -11.37 -10.14
CA ALA A 167 21.59 -11.11 -8.74
C ALA A 167 21.97 -9.64 -8.44
N GLY A 168 22.42 -8.89 -9.45
CA GLY A 168 22.75 -7.47 -9.34
C GLY A 168 21.52 -6.56 -9.22
N THR A 169 20.33 -7.06 -9.59
CA THR A 169 19.11 -6.26 -9.69
C THR A 169 18.51 -5.93 -8.32
N THR A 170 17.80 -4.79 -8.24
CA THR A 170 16.93 -4.49 -7.10
C THR A 170 15.71 -5.42 -7.06
N PRO A 171 15.02 -5.57 -5.92
CA PRO A 171 13.78 -6.37 -5.85
C PRO A 171 12.74 -5.97 -6.89
N GLU A 172 12.57 -4.66 -7.13
CA GLU A 172 11.64 -4.11 -8.11
C GLU A 172 12.06 -4.42 -9.56
N GLN A 173 13.35 -4.27 -9.87
CA GLN A 173 13.90 -4.67 -11.17
C GLN A 173 13.76 -6.17 -11.41
N ARG A 174 13.99 -6.98 -10.36
CA ARG A 174 13.87 -8.44 -10.44
C ARG A 174 12.45 -8.88 -10.72
N GLU A 175 11.46 -8.25 -10.07
CA GLU A 175 10.04 -8.51 -10.34
C GLU A 175 9.67 -8.10 -11.78
N ALA A 176 10.14 -6.93 -12.25
CA ALA A 176 9.89 -6.49 -13.62
C ALA A 176 10.49 -7.45 -14.66
N LEU A 177 11.71 -7.94 -14.42
CA LEU A 177 12.37 -8.93 -15.28
C LEU A 177 11.69 -10.30 -15.24
N GLU A 178 11.22 -10.77 -14.09
CA GLU A 178 10.45 -12.01 -13.99
C GLU A 178 9.20 -11.94 -14.88
N LEU A 179 8.44 -10.84 -14.79
CA LEU A 179 7.25 -10.59 -15.61
C LEU A 179 7.59 -10.49 -17.12
N ALA A 180 8.63 -9.75 -17.48
CA ALA A 180 8.98 -9.52 -18.88
C ALA A 180 9.63 -10.74 -19.54
N VAL A 181 10.52 -11.44 -18.85
CA VAL A 181 11.38 -12.48 -19.43
C VAL A 181 10.80 -13.88 -19.26
N ARG A 182 10.38 -14.26 -18.04
CA ARG A 182 9.81 -15.60 -17.80
C ARG A 182 8.35 -15.69 -18.23
N HIS A 183 7.60 -14.60 -18.03
CA HIS A 183 6.16 -14.58 -18.32
C HIS A 183 5.80 -13.89 -19.65
N HIS A 184 6.78 -13.34 -20.36
CA HIS A 184 6.61 -12.70 -21.67
C HIS A 184 5.54 -11.60 -21.69
N LEU A 185 5.46 -10.80 -20.62
CA LEU A 185 4.65 -9.59 -20.60
C LEU A 185 5.38 -8.47 -21.34
N ALA A 186 4.67 -7.79 -22.23
CA ALA A 186 5.18 -6.58 -22.87
C ALA A 186 5.34 -5.45 -21.84
N ALA A 187 6.19 -4.46 -22.13
CA ALA A 187 6.49 -3.37 -21.20
C ALA A 187 5.24 -2.63 -20.68
N HIS A 188 4.21 -2.48 -21.51
CA HIS A 188 2.94 -1.87 -21.10
C HIS A 188 2.11 -2.77 -20.16
N GLU A 189 2.16 -4.10 -20.33
CA GLU A 189 1.54 -5.06 -19.41
C GLU A 189 2.29 -5.08 -18.07
N VAL A 190 3.63 -5.04 -18.09
CA VAL A 190 4.46 -4.90 -16.88
C VAL A 190 4.09 -3.61 -16.13
N ALA A 191 3.93 -2.49 -16.85
CA ALA A 191 3.48 -1.23 -16.26
C ALA A 191 2.12 -1.37 -15.55
N ALA A 192 1.16 -2.05 -16.20
CA ALA A 192 -0.16 -2.29 -15.62
C ALA A 192 -0.11 -3.18 -14.37
N VAL A 193 0.74 -4.22 -14.35
CA VAL A 193 0.93 -5.12 -13.20
C VAL A 193 1.57 -4.39 -12.01
N LEU A 194 2.59 -3.56 -12.27
CA LEU A 194 3.31 -2.82 -11.24
C LEU A 194 2.59 -1.54 -10.80
N GLY A 195 1.52 -1.13 -11.49
CA GLY A 195 0.81 0.12 -11.23
C GLY A 195 1.63 1.36 -11.56
N MET A 196 2.51 1.27 -12.56
CA MET A 196 3.44 2.31 -12.99
C MET A 196 3.01 2.94 -14.33
N GLU A 197 3.59 4.09 -14.65
CA GLU A 197 3.43 4.70 -15.97
C GLU A 197 4.26 3.92 -17.03
N PRO A 198 3.77 3.74 -18.27
CA PRO A 198 4.45 2.96 -19.30
C PRO A 198 5.89 3.37 -19.63
N ALA A 199 6.25 4.65 -19.61
CA ALA A 199 7.63 5.10 -19.78
C ALA A 199 8.50 4.70 -18.59
N ALA A 200 8.02 4.92 -17.36
CA ALA A 200 8.73 4.47 -16.15
C ALA A 200 8.99 2.95 -16.14
N ALA A 201 8.05 2.15 -16.63
CA ALA A 201 8.24 0.69 -16.76
C ALA A 201 9.28 0.33 -17.84
N ARG A 202 9.31 1.04 -18.97
CA ARG A 202 10.34 0.86 -20.00
C ARG A 202 11.73 1.20 -19.48
N ASP A 203 11.85 2.30 -18.75
CA ASP A 203 13.12 2.72 -18.15
C ASP A 203 13.58 1.73 -17.07
N LEU A 204 12.64 1.23 -16.25
CA LEU A 204 12.92 0.18 -15.27
C LEU A 204 13.45 -1.09 -15.95
N LEU A 205 12.78 -1.58 -16.99
CA LEU A 205 13.21 -2.76 -17.75
C LEU A 205 14.56 -2.55 -18.44
N ALA A 206 14.80 -1.37 -19.02
CA ALA A 206 16.09 -1.05 -19.62
C ALA A 206 17.21 -1.04 -18.57
N SER A 207 16.98 -0.40 -17.41
CA SER A 207 17.95 -0.40 -16.31
C SER A 207 18.22 -1.81 -15.78
N ALA A 208 17.17 -2.64 -15.66
CA ALA A 208 17.28 -4.00 -15.18
C ALA A 208 18.04 -4.91 -16.18
N ALA A 209 17.81 -4.73 -17.48
CA ALA A 209 18.56 -5.42 -18.52
C ALA A 209 20.05 -5.05 -18.46
N CYS A 210 20.38 -3.77 -18.27
CA CYS A 210 21.77 -3.33 -18.05
C CYS A 210 22.41 -3.99 -16.81
N GLU A 211 21.67 -4.17 -15.71
CA GLU A 211 22.19 -4.88 -14.51
C GLU A 211 22.47 -6.37 -14.77
N VAL A 212 21.60 -7.04 -15.54
CA VAL A 212 21.78 -8.44 -15.94
C VAL A 212 22.98 -8.57 -16.86
N GLU A 213 23.10 -7.69 -17.86
CA GLU A 213 24.26 -7.59 -18.73
C GLU A 213 25.52 -7.44 -17.87
N ARG A 214 25.57 -6.42 -16.99
CA ARG A 214 26.69 -6.14 -16.09
C ARG A 214 27.14 -7.37 -15.31
N THR A 215 26.19 -8.10 -14.74
CA THR A 215 26.46 -9.33 -13.99
C THR A 215 26.98 -10.45 -14.89
N ARG A 216 26.43 -10.64 -16.10
CA ARG A 216 26.94 -11.63 -17.07
C ARG A 216 28.38 -11.38 -17.48
N ALA A 217 28.74 -10.14 -17.79
CA ALA A 217 30.12 -9.84 -18.15
C ALA A 217 31.07 -10.05 -16.96
N ALA A 218 30.62 -9.73 -15.75
CA ALA A 218 31.39 -9.99 -14.54
C ALA A 218 31.65 -11.49 -14.33
N LEU A 219 30.65 -12.35 -14.59
CA LEU A 219 30.82 -13.80 -14.57
C LEU A 219 31.76 -14.30 -15.68
N ALA A 220 31.67 -13.75 -16.89
CA ALA A 220 32.60 -14.08 -17.97
C ALA A 220 34.06 -13.68 -17.65
N VAL A 221 34.28 -12.59 -16.90
CA VAL A 221 35.61 -12.23 -16.38
C VAL A 221 36.11 -13.27 -15.38
N VAL A 222 35.25 -13.83 -14.53
CA VAL A 222 35.62 -14.93 -13.62
C VAL A 222 36.06 -16.16 -14.39
N GLU A 223 35.30 -16.54 -15.42
CA GLU A 223 35.61 -17.70 -16.27
C GLU A 223 36.93 -17.52 -17.03
N THR A 224 37.19 -16.30 -17.54
CA THR A 224 38.45 -15.96 -18.24
C THR A 224 39.64 -15.92 -17.27
N GLY A 225 39.43 -15.47 -16.04
CA GLY A 225 40.45 -15.37 -15.01
C GLY A 225 41.51 -14.28 -15.26
N GLY A 226 42.63 -14.37 -14.53
CA GLY A 226 43.80 -13.52 -14.71
C GLY A 226 43.90 -12.27 -13.82
N CYS A 227 42.84 -11.87 -13.12
CA CYS A 227 42.92 -10.85 -12.07
C CYS A 227 43.13 -11.50 -10.69
N PRO A 228 44.22 -11.19 -9.96
CA PRO A 228 44.45 -11.73 -8.60
C PRO A 228 43.34 -11.38 -7.61
N SER A 229 42.79 -10.16 -7.69
CA SER A 229 41.69 -9.73 -6.83
C SER A 229 40.41 -10.52 -7.10
N VAL A 230 40.09 -10.80 -8.37
CA VAL A 230 38.95 -11.66 -8.74
C VAL A 230 39.18 -13.09 -8.26
N ALA A 231 40.38 -13.64 -8.44
CA ALA A 231 40.73 -14.97 -7.95
C ALA A 231 40.58 -15.09 -6.43
N HIS A 232 40.95 -14.04 -5.68
CA HIS A 232 40.75 -13.97 -4.23
C HIS A 232 39.27 -13.86 -3.85
N LEU A 233 38.48 -13.09 -4.60
CA LEU A 233 37.02 -12.96 -4.39
C LEU A 233 36.28 -14.27 -4.67
N THR A 234 36.69 -15.04 -5.67
CA THR A 234 35.99 -16.29 -6.05
C THR A 234 36.48 -17.51 -5.24
N GLY A 235 37.71 -17.49 -4.75
CA GLY A 235 38.34 -18.64 -4.06
C GLY A 235 38.34 -19.93 -4.90
N ASP A 236 38.61 -21.07 -4.26
CA ASP A 236 38.41 -22.42 -4.86
C ASP A 236 36.93 -22.73 -5.13
N SER A 237 36.02 -21.93 -4.56
CA SER A 237 34.58 -22.11 -4.58
C SER A 237 33.93 -21.46 -5.79
N ARG A 238 34.26 -21.94 -7.01
CA ARG A 238 33.68 -21.45 -8.28
C ARG A 238 32.15 -21.61 -8.39
N LEU A 239 31.49 -22.32 -7.47
CA LEU A 239 30.15 -22.86 -7.73
C LEU A 239 28.96 -22.12 -7.09
N VAL A 240 29.14 -21.23 -6.10
CA VAL A 240 28.00 -20.41 -5.60
C VAL A 240 28.48 -19.06 -5.08
N LEU A 241 28.72 -18.09 -5.97
CA LEU A 241 28.90 -16.71 -5.53
C LEU A 241 27.59 -16.24 -4.86
N SER A 242 27.66 -15.83 -3.60
CA SER A 242 26.50 -15.22 -2.92
C SER A 242 26.10 -13.92 -3.60
N THR A 243 24.87 -13.44 -3.39
CA THR A 243 24.40 -12.16 -3.96
C THR A 243 25.32 -10.99 -3.58
N ALA A 244 25.80 -10.96 -2.33
CA ALA A 244 26.74 -9.95 -1.88
C ALA A 244 28.07 -10.04 -2.65
N LEU A 245 28.62 -11.25 -2.80
CA LEU A 245 29.87 -11.46 -3.50
C LEU A 245 29.77 -11.13 -5.00
N ARG A 246 28.62 -11.38 -5.64
CA ARG A 246 28.37 -10.96 -7.02
C ARG A 246 28.35 -9.45 -7.18
N ARG A 247 27.80 -8.71 -6.22
CA ARG A 247 27.88 -7.24 -6.23
C ARG A 247 29.32 -6.76 -6.10
N GLU A 248 30.16 -7.43 -5.31
CA GLU A 248 31.58 -7.07 -5.21
C GLU A 248 32.37 -7.38 -6.46
N LEU A 249 32.06 -8.51 -7.09
CA LEU A 249 32.63 -8.85 -8.37
C LEU A 249 32.27 -7.79 -9.43
N VAL A 250 30.99 -7.41 -9.51
CA VAL A 250 30.52 -6.36 -10.44
C VAL A 250 31.24 -5.03 -10.18
N ARG A 251 31.29 -4.56 -8.92
CA ARG A 251 32.04 -3.34 -8.56
C ARG A 251 33.51 -3.42 -8.95
N HIS A 252 34.15 -4.57 -8.72
CA HIS A 252 35.54 -4.76 -9.09
C HIS A 252 35.76 -4.73 -10.61
N VAL A 253 34.87 -5.32 -11.41
CA VAL A 253 34.97 -5.27 -12.88
C VAL A 253 34.81 -3.83 -13.38
N ASP A 254 33.93 -3.05 -12.76
CA ASP A 254 33.80 -1.63 -13.06
C ASP A 254 35.09 -0.88 -12.70
N ASP A 255 35.67 -1.07 -11.52
CA ASP A 255 36.83 -0.29 -11.07
C ASP A 255 38.18 -0.74 -11.67
N CYS A 256 38.34 -2.01 -12.05
CA CYS A 256 39.60 -2.56 -12.53
C CYS A 256 39.74 -2.46 -14.07
N PRO A 257 40.68 -1.66 -14.62
CA PRO A 257 40.83 -1.49 -16.08
C PRO A 257 41.19 -2.77 -16.84
N ARG A 258 41.77 -3.77 -16.17
CA ARG A 258 42.06 -5.08 -16.77
C ARG A 258 40.79 -5.90 -16.91
N CYS A 259 40.00 -6.00 -15.84
CA CYS A 259 38.72 -6.70 -15.83
C CYS A 259 37.72 -6.04 -16.78
N ARG A 260 37.65 -4.70 -16.80
CA ARG A 260 36.78 -3.95 -17.72
C ARG A 260 37.04 -4.29 -19.19
N ARG A 261 38.31 -4.29 -19.62
CA ARG A 261 38.68 -4.68 -20.99
C ARG A 261 38.38 -6.15 -21.31
N THR A 262 38.45 -7.03 -20.31
CA THR A 262 38.05 -8.44 -20.50
C THR A 262 36.55 -8.58 -20.63
N ALA A 263 35.77 -7.87 -19.81
CA ALA A 263 34.31 -7.80 -19.92
C ALA A 263 33.86 -7.26 -21.29
N GLU A 264 34.48 -6.17 -21.77
CA GLU A 264 34.22 -5.58 -23.09
C GLU A 264 34.50 -6.55 -24.26
N ARG A 265 35.47 -7.46 -24.11
CA ARG A 265 35.78 -8.49 -25.12
C ARG A 265 34.87 -9.71 -25.02
N ALA A 266 34.39 -10.04 -23.83
CA ALA A 266 33.56 -11.21 -23.57
C ALA A 266 32.11 -11.02 -24.06
N VAL A 267 31.62 -9.79 -24.10
CA VAL A 267 30.29 -9.47 -24.64
C VAL A 267 30.45 -8.91 -26.05
N SER A 268 30.07 -9.69 -27.06
CA SER A 268 30.09 -9.26 -28.45
C SER A 268 29.09 -8.10 -28.67
N GLY A 269 29.58 -6.85 -28.72
CA GLY A 269 28.77 -5.67 -29.02
C GLY A 269 29.21 -4.41 -28.29
N ARG A 270 28.55 -3.28 -28.59
CA ARG A 270 28.75 -1.98 -27.93
C ARG A 270 28.13 -2.06 -26.52
N TRP A 271 28.90 -2.57 -25.57
CA TRP A 271 28.58 -2.61 -24.16
C TRP A 271 28.52 -1.19 -23.56
N PRO A 272 27.53 -0.82 -22.71
CA PRO A 272 26.25 -1.51 -22.37
C PRO A 272 25.14 -1.35 -23.45
N GLY A 273 24.19 -2.30 -23.53
CA GLY A 273 23.01 -2.21 -24.42
C GLY A 273 22.96 -3.22 -25.57
N ALA A 274 23.78 -4.27 -25.54
CA ALA A 274 23.77 -5.34 -26.52
C ALA A 274 22.78 -6.43 -26.07
N THR A 275 21.60 -6.48 -26.70
CA THR A 275 20.52 -7.41 -26.33
C THR A 275 20.91 -8.87 -26.61
N VAL A 276 21.57 -9.52 -25.66
CA VAL A 276 21.64 -10.98 -25.60
C VAL A 276 20.35 -11.44 -24.94
N THR A 277 19.38 -11.83 -25.76
CA THR A 277 18.15 -12.48 -25.31
C THR A 277 18.52 -13.63 -24.38
N PRO A 278 18.09 -13.62 -23.10
CA PRO A 278 18.31 -14.75 -22.20
C PRO A 278 17.78 -16.05 -22.83
N ALA A 279 18.43 -17.17 -22.54
CA ALA A 279 17.80 -18.48 -22.72
C ALA A 279 16.42 -18.45 -22.04
N GLU A 280 15.41 -19.00 -22.71
CA GLU A 280 14.02 -18.99 -22.24
C GLU A 280 13.95 -19.59 -20.83
N LEU A 281 13.48 -18.81 -19.86
CA LEU A 281 13.43 -19.22 -18.46
C LEU A 281 12.26 -20.20 -18.27
N PRO A 282 12.45 -21.30 -17.52
CA PRO A 282 11.43 -22.35 -17.43
C PRO A 282 10.15 -21.87 -16.73
N VAL A 283 9.00 -22.28 -17.25
CA VAL A 283 7.69 -22.15 -16.59
C VAL A 283 7.29 -23.51 -16.02
N LEU A 284 6.93 -23.56 -14.76
CA LEU A 284 6.55 -24.79 -14.07
C LEU A 284 5.06 -25.08 -14.26
N GLU A 285 4.72 -26.37 -14.32
CA GLU A 285 3.33 -26.80 -14.39
C GLU A 285 2.59 -26.48 -13.09
N ALA A 286 1.40 -25.88 -13.21
CA ALA A 286 0.54 -25.62 -12.08
C ALA A 286 -0.04 -26.93 -11.52
N PRO A 287 -0.13 -27.09 -10.18
CA PRO A 287 -0.71 -28.27 -9.57
C PRO A 287 -2.25 -28.23 -9.68
N ARG A 288 -2.78 -28.50 -10.89
CA ARG A 288 -4.21 -28.39 -11.25
C ARG A 288 -5.13 -29.10 -10.26
N ALA A 289 -4.76 -30.30 -9.83
CA ALA A 289 -5.51 -31.07 -8.82
C ALA A 289 -5.59 -30.35 -7.46
N ALA A 290 -4.47 -29.79 -6.99
CA ALA A 290 -4.43 -29.03 -5.74
C ALA A 290 -5.20 -27.70 -5.87
N LEU A 291 -5.14 -27.05 -7.03
CA LEU A 291 -5.91 -25.84 -7.32
C LEU A 291 -7.42 -26.09 -7.34
N HIS A 292 -7.86 -27.22 -7.91
CA HIS A 292 -9.27 -27.64 -7.86
C HIS A 292 -9.76 -27.77 -6.42
N LEU A 293 -8.97 -28.42 -5.56
CA LEU A 293 -9.29 -28.57 -4.13
C LEU A 293 -9.26 -27.21 -3.40
N ALA A 294 -8.24 -26.39 -3.64
CA ALA A 294 -8.10 -25.07 -3.03
C ALA A 294 -9.30 -24.17 -3.38
N LEU A 295 -9.79 -24.22 -4.62
CA LEU A 295 -10.98 -23.49 -5.06
C LEU A 295 -12.27 -24.02 -4.43
N ALA A 296 -12.42 -25.35 -4.35
CA ALA A 296 -13.60 -25.97 -3.74
C ALA A 296 -13.74 -25.61 -2.25
N HIS A 297 -12.62 -25.45 -1.55
CA HIS A 297 -12.56 -25.11 -0.13
C HIS A 297 -12.21 -23.64 0.16
N HIS A 298 -12.23 -22.78 -0.87
CA HIS A 298 -11.77 -21.41 -0.72
C HIS A 298 -12.65 -20.62 0.27
N PRO A 299 -12.09 -20.12 1.38
CA PRO A 299 -12.86 -19.36 2.36
C PRO A 299 -13.34 -18.05 1.74
N ARG A 300 -14.60 -17.66 2.03
CA ARG A 300 -15.13 -16.37 1.58
C ARG A 300 -14.34 -15.23 2.25
N ALA A 301 -13.38 -14.66 1.52
CA ALA A 301 -12.62 -13.51 1.96
C ALA A 301 -13.56 -12.32 2.28
N ARG A 302 -13.36 -11.70 3.45
CA ARG A 302 -14.11 -10.52 3.90
C ARG A 302 -13.16 -9.39 4.32
N GLY A 303 -13.62 -8.15 4.14
CA GLY A 303 -12.95 -6.97 4.69
C GLY A 303 -11.56 -6.71 4.10
N ALA A 304 -10.52 -6.82 4.93
CA ALA A 304 -9.14 -6.55 4.52
C ALA A 304 -8.56 -7.58 3.54
N ALA A 305 -9.20 -8.75 3.43
CA ALA A 305 -8.80 -9.85 2.54
C ALA A 305 -9.29 -9.70 1.09
N VAL A 306 -9.88 -8.56 0.71
CA VAL A 306 -10.31 -8.27 -0.68
C VAL A 306 -9.56 -7.03 -1.18
N PRO A 307 -8.98 -7.07 -2.40
CA PRO A 307 -8.33 -5.91 -2.97
C PRO A 307 -9.33 -4.78 -3.20
N ARG A 308 -8.85 -3.54 -3.03
CA ARG A 308 -9.50 -2.39 -3.66
C ARG A 308 -9.00 -2.31 -5.09
N PHE A 309 -9.80 -1.72 -5.96
CA PHE A 309 -9.48 -1.62 -7.37
C PHE A 309 -9.47 -0.16 -7.80
N ASP A 310 -8.59 0.17 -8.73
CA ASP A 310 -8.52 1.49 -9.33
C ASP A 310 -9.67 1.70 -10.34
N ARG A 311 -9.66 2.85 -11.03
CA ARG A 311 -10.66 3.18 -12.06
C ARG A 311 -10.61 2.23 -13.27
N ARG A 312 -9.45 1.62 -13.54
CA ARG A 312 -9.23 0.67 -14.63
C ARG A 312 -9.61 -0.76 -14.24
N GLY A 313 -9.95 -0.99 -12.98
CA GLY A 313 -10.32 -2.31 -12.47
C GLY A 313 -9.14 -3.17 -12.03
N PHE A 314 -7.94 -2.59 -11.90
CA PHE A 314 -6.73 -3.26 -11.41
C PHE A 314 -6.63 -3.19 -9.88
N PRO A 315 -6.14 -4.25 -9.22
CA PRO A 315 -5.99 -4.27 -7.76
C PRO A 315 -4.93 -3.26 -7.29
N MET A 316 -5.25 -2.49 -6.26
CA MET A 316 -4.31 -1.57 -5.62
C MET A 316 -3.47 -2.28 -4.55
N ASP A 317 -2.21 -1.88 -4.43
CA ASP A 317 -1.22 -2.52 -3.56
C ASP A 317 -1.65 -2.54 -2.07
N PRO A 318 -1.46 -3.66 -1.33
CA PRO A 318 -1.74 -3.70 0.11
C PRO A 318 -0.99 -2.63 0.92
N LYS A 319 0.23 -2.25 0.52
CA LYS A 319 1.03 -1.22 1.20
C LYS A 319 0.37 0.16 1.13
N ASP A 320 -0.33 0.47 0.04
CA ASP A 320 -1.11 1.70 -0.06
C ASP A 320 -2.21 1.79 0.99
N ARG A 321 -2.71 0.63 1.46
CA ARG A 321 -3.72 0.58 2.52
C ARG A 321 -3.10 0.89 3.88
N ALA A 322 -1.91 0.35 4.17
CA ALA A 322 -1.18 0.63 5.40
C ALA A 322 -0.77 2.12 5.45
N ALA A 323 -0.12 2.61 4.39
CA ALA A 323 0.28 4.01 4.27
C ALA A 323 -0.91 4.98 4.41
N ARG A 324 -2.07 4.67 3.83
CA ARG A 324 -3.28 5.49 4.02
C ARG A 324 -3.84 5.41 5.44
N ARG A 325 -3.84 4.24 6.10
CA ARG A 325 -4.29 4.11 7.50
C ARG A 325 -3.37 4.83 8.47
N ASP A 326 -2.07 4.79 8.22
CA ASP A 326 -1.08 5.50 9.04
C ASP A 326 -1.23 7.01 8.84
N ARG A 327 -1.48 7.47 7.62
CA ARG A 327 -1.87 8.88 7.37
C ARG A 327 -3.16 9.27 8.10
N LEU A 328 -4.18 8.40 8.13
CA LEU A 328 -5.44 8.66 8.86
C LEU A 328 -5.24 8.66 10.39
N ARG A 329 -4.40 7.76 10.92
CA ARG A 329 -4.05 7.72 12.35
C ARG A 329 -3.21 8.90 12.76
N ALA A 330 -2.22 9.28 11.96
CA ALA A 330 -1.43 10.49 12.15
C ALA A 330 -2.35 11.72 12.18
N ARG A 331 -3.30 11.83 11.23
CA ARG A 331 -4.32 12.90 11.21
C ARG A 331 -5.15 12.91 12.49
N ALA A 332 -5.67 11.76 12.94
CA ALA A 332 -6.45 11.66 14.17
C ALA A 332 -5.66 12.10 15.43
N VAL A 333 -4.40 11.66 15.54
CA VAL A 333 -3.50 12.05 16.64
C VAL A 333 -3.17 13.54 16.59
N THR A 334 -2.88 14.09 15.41
CA THR A 334 -2.63 15.53 15.27
C THR A 334 -3.87 16.35 15.61
N THR A 335 -5.07 15.90 15.21
CA THR A 335 -6.31 16.62 15.53
C THR A 335 -6.65 16.56 17.00
N THR A 336 -6.41 15.44 17.70
CA THR A 336 -6.65 15.35 19.14
C THR A 336 -5.65 16.18 19.93
N VAL A 337 -4.36 16.21 19.54
CA VAL A 337 -3.35 17.05 20.18
C VAL A 337 -3.63 18.53 19.96
N VAL A 338 -4.00 18.95 18.74
CA VAL A 338 -4.36 20.35 18.47
C VAL A 338 -5.64 20.72 19.25
N ALA A 339 -6.65 19.85 19.27
CA ALA A 339 -7.88 20.09 20.02
C ALA A 339 -7.62 20.23 21.53
N THR A 340 -6.76 19.40 22.13
CA THR A 340 -6.43 19.53 23.56
C THR A 340 -5.60 20.77 23.86
N VAL A 341 -4.62 21.10 23.02
CA VAL A 341 -3.79 22.31 23.17
C VAL A 341 -4.60 23.60 22.98
N VAL A 342 -5.68 23.59 22.19
CA VAL A 342 -6.57 24.75 22.02
C VAL A 342 -7.68 24.79 23.07
N ALA A 343 -8.29 23.65 23.38
CA ALA A 343 -9.40 23.60 24.33
C ALA A 343 -8.95 23.85 25.77
N ALA A 344 -7.78 23.35 26.19
CA ALA A 344 -7.33 23.52 27.57
C ALA A 344 -7.06 25.00 27.94
N PRO A 345 -6.37 25.82 27.12
CA PRO A 345 -6.21 27.25 27.40
C PRO A 345 -7.50 28.04 27.27
N VAL A 346 -8.38 27.70 26.33
CA VAL A 346 -9.68 28.38 26.17
C VAL A 346 -10.60 28.09 27.36
N LEU A 347 -10.63 26.85 27.85
CA LEU A 347 -11.38 26.49 29.05
C LEU A 347 -10.79 27.14 30.30
N ALA A 348 -9.46 27.21 30.42
CA ALA A 348 -8.80 27.91 31.51
C ALA A 348 -9.11 29.43 31.48
N LEU A 349 -9.07 30.04 30.29
CA LEU A 349 -9.38 31.45 30.10
C LEU A 349 -10.86 31.76 30.35
N TRP A 350 -11.76 30.87 29.91
CA TRP A 350 -13.19 31.00 30.15
C TRP A 350 -13.56 30.83 31.63
N ALA A 351 -12.89 29.91 32.33
CA ALA A 351 -13.01 29.76 33.78
C ALA A 351 -12.49 31.00 34.52
N ALA A 352 -11.38 31.59 34.06
CA ALA A 352 -10.86 32.84 34.61
C ALA A 352 -11.78 34.04 34.32
N TYR A 353 -12.43 34.09 33.16
CA TYR A 353 -13.31 35.21 32.77
C TYR A 353 -14.69 35.18 33.45
N ARG A 354 -15.16 34.02 33.92
CA ARG A 354 -16.37 33.92 34.76
C ARG A 354 -16.10 34.09 36.26
N GLY A 355 -14.83 34.14 36.66
CA GLY A 355 -14.42 34.32 38.05
C GLY A 355 -14.29 35.78 38.46
N ALA A 356 -15.39 36.56 38.42
CA ALA A 356 -15.61 37.69 39.34
C ALA A 356 -17.10 38.10 39.30
N PRO A 357 -17.79 38.02 40.44
CA PRO A 357 -18.12 39.27 41.10
C PRO A 357 -17.63 39.32 42.55
N THR A 358 -17.14 40.49 42.93
CA THR A 358 -16.87 40.91 44.30
C THR A 358 -18.16 41.19 45.06
N ALA A 359 -18.28 40.65 46.28
CA ALA A 359 -18.68 41.31 47.53
C ALA A 359 -19.59 40.43 48.44
N ASP A 360 -19.01 40.15 49.61
CA ASP A 360 -19.59 39.99 50.96
C ASP A 360 -20.51 38.83 51.34
N GLY A 361 -20.09 38.14 52.40
CA GLY A 361 -20.86 37.13 53.13
C GLY A 361 -20.00 36.33 54.12
N ASP A 362 -19.97 36.80 55.36
CA ASP A 362 -19.33 36.25 56.57
C ASP A 362 -19.11 34.73 56.69
N GLY A 363 -17.92 34.38 57.20
CA GLY A 363 -17.78 33.60 58.42
C GLY A 363 -17.93 32.07 58.36
N ARG A 364 -16.81 31.35 58.15
CA ARG A 364 -16.43 30.24 59.04
C ARG A 364 -14.96 29.84 58.87
N SER A 365 -14.19 30.06 59.92
CA SER A 365 -12.84 29.52 60.12
C SER A 365 -12.83 27.99 60.12
N PRO A 366 -11.80 27.36 59.53
CA PRO A 366 -11.23 26.13 60.02
C PRO A 366 -9.91 26.43 60.74
N THR A 367 -9.86 26.04 62.00
CA THR A 367 -8.76 26.15 62.95
C THR A 367 -7.50 25.43 62.47
N ALA A 368 -6.36 26.10 62.60
CA ALA A 368 -5.03 25.50 62.58
C ALA A 368 -4.77 24.72 63.87
N SER A 369 -4.09 23.57 63.75
CA SER A 369 -3.37 22.93 64.84
C SER A 369 -1.89 23.19 64.61
N GLU A 370 -1.27 23.94 65.52
CA GLU A 370 0.18 24.01 65.66
C GLU A 370 0.75 22.66 66.16
N GLY A 371 2.00 22.42 65.79
CA GLY A 371 2.82 21.31 66.27
C GLY A 371 4.30 21.66 66.08
N GLN A 372 4.79 22.53 66.97
CA GLN A 372 6.14 22.57 67.56
C GLN A 372 7.39 22.36 66.67
N GLY A 373 8.24 23.40 66.57
CA GLY A 373 9.69 23.26 66.31
C GLY A 373 10.45 22.70 67.54
N PRO A 374 11.78 22.47 67.47
CA PRO A 374 12.72 23.61 67.50
C PRO A 374 14.06 23.47 66.72
N ASP A 375 14.66 24.64 66.42
CA ASP A 375 16.09 25.06 66.44
C ASP A 375 17.18 24.21 65.70
N ALA A 376 18.22 24.74 65.04
CA ALA A 376 18.91 26.03 65.12
C ALA A 376 19.93 26.21 63.95
N LEU A 377 20.36 27.47 63.74
CA LEU A 377 21.63 27.96 63.12
C LEU A 377 21.74 27.84 61.58
N GLY A 378 22.13 28.84 60.79
CA GLY A 378 22.69 30.17 61.01
C GLY A 378 23.51 30.58 59.78
N SER A 379 23.51 31.89 59.47
CA SER A 379 24.45 32.66 58.61
C SER A 379 24.51 32.48 57.07
N ASP A 380 23.89 33.48 56.42
CA ASP A 380 24.41 34.43 55.39
C ASP A 380 24.43 34.06 53.88
N PRO A 381 23.77 34.89 53.02
CA PRO A 381 23.99 34.93 51.58
C PRO A 381 24.57 36.29 51.14
N GLY A 382 25.79 36.27 50.59
CA GLY A 382 26.37 37.38 49.84
C GLY A 382 27.00 36.86 48.56
N GLY A 383 26.34 37.03 47.42
CA GLY A 383 26.89 36.64 46.13
C GLY A 383 25.86 36.69 45.02
N GLY A 384 25.73 37.87 44.41
CA GLY A 384 24.88 38.07 43.25
C GLY A 384 25.36 37.30 42.03
N TYR A 385 24.41 36.92 41.17
CA TYR A 385 24.62 36.85 39.74
C TYR A 385 23.31 37.12 39.02
N GLU A 386 23.40 37.99 38.03
CA GLU A 386 22.30 38.49 37.20
C GLU A 386 21.85 37.46 36.17
N ASN A 387 20.56 37.50 35.88
CA ASN A 387 19.92 36.85 34.75
C ASN A 387 20.16 37.67 33.48
N ALA A 388 20.86 37.10 32.49
CA ALA A 388 20.71 37.46 31.08
C ALA A 388 21.32 36.38 30.17
N GLY A 389 20.46 35.56 29.54
CA GLY A 389 20.84 34.57 28.53
C GLY A 389 19.96 34.70 27.30
N ASN A 390 20.17 35.77 26.54
CA ASN A 390 19.50 36.10 25.29
C ASN A 390 20.06 35.20 24.17
N ALA A 391 19.26 34.26 23.64
CA ALA A 391 19.66 33.48 22.47
C ALA A 391 19.31 34.25 21.19
N SER A 392 20.30 34.95 20.65
CA SER A 392 20.28 35.47 19.29
C SER A 392 20.55 34.33 18.30
N VAL A 393 19.82 34.33 17.17
CA VAL A 393 20.00 33.36 16.08
C VAL A 393 20.53 34.09 14.84
N LYS A 394 21.72 33.71 14.40
CA LYS A 394 22.21 33.88 13.03
C LYS A 394 23.25 32.78 12.70
N PRO A 395 23.49 32.47 11.42
CA PRO A 395 23.08 31.20 10.85
C PRO A 395 24.26 30.28 10.53
N GLY A 396 24.07 28.97 10.71
CA GLY A 396 25.02 27.92 10.40
C GLY A 396 24.36 26.80 9.58
N ALA A 397 25.13 26.25 8.64
CA ALA A 397 24.69 25.46 7.51
C ALA A 397 24.42 23.96 7.80
N ARG A 398 23.45 23.42 7.05
CA ARG A 398 23.32 22.07 6.43
C ARG A 398 23.32 20.79 7.30
N ALA A 399 22.15 20.13 7.29
CA ALA A 399 21.91 18.70 6.98
C ALA A 399 20.37 18.55 6.89
N GLY A 400 19.71 18.01 5.85
CA GLY A 400 19.96 16.77 5.12
C GLY A 400 18.96 15.71 5.60
N GLY A 401 17.75 15.62 5.02
CA GLY A 401 16.79 14.55 5.35
C GLY A 401 15.31 14.83 5.04
N HIS A 402 14.91 14.56 3.80
CA HIS A 402 13.61 14.12 3.26
C HIS A 402 12.26 14.49 3.93
N GLY A 403 11.42 15.20 3.14
CA GLY A 403 9.96 15.05 3.16
C GLY A 403 9.17 16.23 3.72
N LYS A 404 9.32 17.44 3.16
CA LYS A 404 8.44 18.58 3.45
C LYS A 404 7.74 18.99 2.15
N ALA A 405 6.42 19.17 2.20
CA ALA A 405 5.59 19.49 1.04
C ALA A 405 6.12 20.74 0.30
N ASP A 406 6.20 20.65 -1.03
CA ASP A 406 6.73 21.70 -1.92
C ASP A 406 5.73 22.82 -2.22
N VAL A 407 4.63 22.93 -1.46
CA VAL A 407 3.58 23.95 -1.68
C VAL A 407 3.09 24.55 -0.35
N SER A 408 3.16 25.87 -0.22
CA SER A 408 2.61 26.63 0.92
C SER A 408 1.51 27.58 0.47
N VAL A 409 0.56 27.86 1.38
CA VAL A 409 -0.63 28.66 1.06
C VAL A 409 -0.83 29.74 2.12
N GLU A 410 -1.03 30.97 1.67
CA GLU A 410 -1.32 32.13 2.52
C GLU A 410 -2.62 32.80 2.05
N VAL A 411 -3.51 33.09 2.99
CA VAL A 411 -4.77 33.80 2.70
C VAL A 411 -4.60 35.27 3.05
N VAL A 412 -4.66 36.14 2.05
CA VAL A 412 -4.60 37.59 2.24
C VAL A 412 -5.98 38.17 1.94
N SER A 413 -6.68 38.62 2.98
CA SER A 413 -7.96 39.30 2.86
C SER A 413 -7.74 40.80 2.67
N VAL A 414 -8.23 41.36 1.56
CA VAL A 414 -8.20 42.81 1.34
C VAL A 414 -9.40 43.42 2.06
N ALA A 415 -9.18 44.04 3.21
CA ALA A 415 -10.22 44.77 3.92
C ALA A 415 -10.67 45.99 3.09
N GLY A 416 -11.81 45.89 2.40
CA GLY A 416 -12.39 47.05 1.70
C GLY A 416 -13.46 46.77 0.65
N ALA A 417 -13.56 45.55 0.11
CA ALA A 417 -14.57 45.20 -0.90
C ALA A 417 -15.53 44.14 -0.34
N GLY A 418 -16.75 44.52 0.04
CA GLY A 418 -17.80 43.54 0.36
C GLY A 418 -18.65 43.76 1.62
N ARG A 419 -18.55 44.90 2.32
CA ARG A 419 -19.46 45.21 3.45
C ARG A 419 -20.85 45.71 3.05
N LYS A 420 -21.21 45.69 1.76
CA LYS A 420 -22.54 46.10 1.26
C LYS A 420 -23.24 44.92 0.60
N GLY A 421 -23.85 44.06 1.41
CA GLY A 421 -24.71 42.97 0.95
C GLY A 421 -25.25 42.16 2.12
N ALA A 422 -26.45 41.59 1.99
CA ALA A 422 -27.11 40.75 3.00
C ALA A 422 -26.44 39.36 3.18
N GLY A 423 -25.42 39.05 2.39
CA GLY A 423 -24.63 37.82 2.50
C GLY A 423 -23.13 38.14 2.55
N GLN A 424 -22.43 37.50 3.48
CA GLN A 424 -20.98 37.57 3.69
C GLN A 424 -20.35 36.23 3.29
N LEU A 425 -19.18 36.28 2.66
CA LEU A 425 -18.42 35.11 2.26
C LEU A 425 -17.08 35.10 3.00
N ASP A 426 -16.88 34.12 3.87
CA ASP A 426 -15.60 33.88 4.52
C ASP A 426 -14.78 32.85 3.73
N VAL A 427 -13.47 33.05 3.69
CA VAL A 427 -12.55 32.27 2.86
C VAL A 427 -11.38 31.81 3.72
N SER A 428 -11.19 30.50 3.81
CA SER A 428 -10.02 29.88 4.42
C SER A 428 -9.32 28.98 3.41
N ALA A 429 -8.01 28.80 3.57
CA ALA A 429 -7.25 27.88 2.73
C ALA A 429 -6.37 26.98 3.57
N ALA A 430 -6.26 25.73 3.14
CA ALA A 430 -5.41 24.72 3.75
C ALA A 430 -4.72 23.93 2.64
N ASN A 431 -3.64 23.24 3.00
CA ASN A 431 -2.94 22.34 2.09
C ASN A 431 -3.20 20.87 2.50
N ASP A 432 -3.47 20.01 1.52
CA ASP A 432 -3.51 18.55 1.67
C ASP A 432 -2.55 17.91 0.64
N GLY A 433 -1.25 17.91 0.95
CA GLY A 433 -0.21 17.42 0.04
C GLY A 433 0.09 18.44 -1.06
N ASP A 434 -0.09 18.06 -2.32
CA ASP A 434 0.15 18.96 -3.47
C ASP A 434 -1.13 19.70 -3.91
N THR A 435 -2.24 19.49 -3.18
CA THR A 435 -3.53 20.10 -3.48
C THR A 435 -3.84 21.21 -2.48
N THR A 436 -4.11 22.40 -2.97
CA THR A 436 -4.61 23.51 -2.15
C THR A 436 -6.13 23.43 -2.04
N LEU A 437 -6.65 23.44 -0.81
CA LEU A 437 -8.08 23.40 -0.51
C LEU A 437 -8.53 24.79 -0.05
N ILE A 438 -9.40 25.44 -0.84
CA ILE A 438 -10.02 26.72 -0.50
C ILE A 438 -11.45 26.45 -0.01
N THR A 439 -11.72 26.72 1.26
CA THR A 439 -13.05 26.56 1.85
C THR A 439 -13.76 27.91 1.92
N LEU A 440 -14.91 27.97 1.25
CA LEU A 440 -15.83 29.09 1.24
C LEU A 440 -16.96 28.83 2.22
N SER A 441 -17.29 29.81 3.07
CA SER A 441 -18.39 29.75 4.02
C SER A 441 -19.30 30.94 3.83
N ALA A 442 -20.56 30.71 3.50
CA ALA A 442 -21.55 31.77 3.34
C ALA A 442 -22.29 32.02 4.66
N SER A 443 -22.31 33.27 5.10
CA SER A 443 -23.06 33.73 6.27
C SER A 443 -23.96 34.92 5.91
N GLY A 444 -24.92 35.27 6.77
CA GLY A 444 -25.90 36.34 6.50
C GLY A 444 -27.31 35.80 6.24
N SER A 445 -28.14 36.59 5.55
CA SER A 445 -29.58 36.29 5.34
C SER A 445 -29.97 36.06 3.87
N ALA A 446 -29.03 36.16 2.94
CA ALA A 446 -29.28 35.94 1.50
C ALA A 446 -28.22 35.02 0.87
N PRO A 447 -28.57 34.23 -0.17
CA PRO A 447 -27.61 33.43 -0.91
C PRO A 447 -26.49 34.27 -1.53
N VAL A 448 -25.26 33.77 -1.46
CA VAL A 448 -24.08 34.43 -2.01
C VAL A 448 -23.64 33.74 -3.29
N ARG A 449 -23.72 34.46 -4.41
CA ARG A 449 -23.09 34.03 -5.67
C ARG A 449 -21.60 34.34 -5.60
N TRP A 450 -20.77 33.31 -5.76
CA TRP A 450 -19.33 33.42 -5.65
C TRP A 450 -18.64 33.04 -6.97
N SER A 451 -17.44 33.57 -7.17
CA SER A 451 -16.55 33.18 -8.26
C SER A 451 -15.09 33.20 -7.83
N ALA A 452 -14.32 32.24 -8.32
CA ALA A 452 -12.89 32.11 -8.16
C ALA A 452 -12.21 32.30 -9.51
N SER A 453 -11.31 33.27 -9.59
CA SER A 453 -10.56 33.58 -10.81
C SER A 453 -9.06 33.43 -10.58
N MET A 454 -8.36 32.99 -11.60
CA MET A 454 -6.94 32.65 -11.49
C MET A 454 -6.25 32.85 -12.85
N PRO A 455 -5.17 33.63 -12.91
CA PRO A 455 -4.47 33.94 -14.16
C PRO A 455 -3.46 32.86 -14.58
N ALA A 456 -3.08 31.95 -13.68
CA ALA A 456 -2.06 30.92 -13.94
C ALA A 456 -2.63 29.76 -14.77
N GLY A 457 -2.22 29.65 -16.04
CA GLY A 457 -2.69 28.60 -16.96
C GLY A 457 -2.20 27.17 -16.67
N TRP A 458 -1.37 26.99 -15.63
CA TRP A 458 -0.84 25.72 -15.14
C TRP A 458 -1.46 25.31 -13.79
N LEU A 459 -2.44 26.07 -13.29
CA LEU A 459 -3.29 25.66 -12.18
C LEU A 459 -4.70 25.38 -12.70
N TYR A 460 -5.46 24.53 -12.02
CA TYR A 460 -6.89 24.33 -12.31
C TYR A 460 -7.73 24.18 -11.04
N LEU A 461 -8.96 24.70 -11.10
CA LEU A 461 -9.93 24.68 -9.99
C LEU A 461 -10.96 23.58 -10.21
N SER A 462 -11.35 22.87 -9.16
CA SER A 462 -12.45 21.90 -9.24
C SER A 462 -13.80 22.57 -9.57
N GLN A 463 -13.96 23.82 -9.13
CA GLN A 463 -15.11 24.68 -9.43
C GLN A 463 -14.65 26.15 -9.40
N SER A 464 -15.12 26.95 -10.36
CA SER A 464 -14.75 28.37 -10.48
C SER A 464 -15.89 29.33 -10.18
N ALA A 465 -17.14 28.86 -10.07
CA ALA A 465 -18.28 29.69 -9.67
C ALA A 465 -19.40 28.84 -9.08
N GLY A 466 -20.26 29.46 -8.28
CA GLY A 466 -21.42 28.81 -7.68
C GLY A 466 -22.28 29.78 -6.88
N THR A 467 -23.31 29.26 -6.20
CA THR A 467 -24.12 30.00 -5.23
C THR A 467 -24.22 29.19 -3.96
N LEU A 468 -23.99 29.83 -2.82
CA LEU A 468 -24.08 29.21 -1.49
C LEU A 468 -25.22 29.84 -0.71
N ASN A 469 -26.08 29.01 -0.12
CA ASN A 469 -27.09 29.50 0.80
C ASN A 469 -26.46 29.88 2.16
N PRO A 470 -27.12 30.73 2.96
CA PRO A 470 -26.63 31.03 4.30
C PRO A 470 -26.41 29.78 5.16
N GLY A 471 -25.22 29.68 5.77
CA GLY A 471 -24.80 28.54 6.58
C GLY A 471 -24.15 27.41 5.78
N GLU A 472 -24.11 27.47 4.45
CA GLU A 472 -23.44 26.47 3.63
C GLU A 472 -21.94 26.72 3.54
N THR A 473 -21.19 25.61 3.51
CA THR A 473 -19.75 25.60 3.29
C THR A 473 -19.41 24.75 2.08
N LEU A 474 -18.43 25.19 1.28
CA LEU A 474 -17.97 24.50 0.09
C LEU A 474 -16.45 24.56 0.01
N THR A 475 -15.83 23.41 -0.24
CA THR A 475 -14.38 23.33 -0.46
C THR A 475 -14.06 23.15 -1.95
N ILE A 476 -13.34 24.11 -2.51
CA ILE A 476 -12.79 24.10 -3.86
C ILE A 476 -11.36 23.57 -3.79
N LYS A 477 -10.99 22.71 -4.73
CA LYS A 477 -9.63 22.17 -4.85
C LYS A 477 -8.88 22.89 -5.96
N VAL A 478 -7.67 23.35 -5.67
CA VAL A 478 -6.71 23.89 -6.63
C VAL A 478 -5.64 22.84 -6.86
N TYR A 479 -5.42 22.53 -8.13
CA TYR A 479 -4.46 21.53 -8.57
C TYR A 479 -3.38 22.16 -9.44
N VAL A 480 -2.18 21.61 -9.37
CA VAL A 480 -1.02 22.00 -10.19
C VAL A 480 -0.91 21.03 -11.37
N ASP A 481 -0.85 21.58 -12.58
CA ASP A 481 -0.46 20.84 -13.78
C ASP A 481 1.07 20.81 -13.87
N HIS A 482 1.66 19.74 -13.35
CA HIS A 482 3.12 19.56 -13.31
C HIS A 482 3.79 19.51 -14.70
N LEU A 483 3.03 19.36 -15.80
CA LEU A 483 3.59 19.44 -17.15
C LEU A 483 3.80 20.89 -17.62
N ARG A 484 3.11 21.84 -16.99
CA ARG A 484 3.10 23.26 -17.37
C ARG A 484 3.53 24.18 -16.23
N GLU A 485 3.83 23.62 -15.06
CA GLU A 485 4.31 24.38 -13.92
C GLU A 485 5.67 25.04 -14.24
N PRO A 486 5.90 26.28 -13.79
CA PRO A 486 7.18 26.95 -13.99
C PRO A 486 8.31 26.20 -13.27
N SER A 487 9.49 26.10 -13.90
CA SER A 487 10.67 25.56 -13.26
C SER A 487 11.18 26.49 -12.16
N GLY A 488 11.52 25.95 -10.99
CA GLY A 488 11.97 26.70 -9.83
C GLY A 488 10.82 27.19 -8.95
N HIS A 489 11.12 28.13 -8.04
CA HIS A 489 10.10 28.71 -7.16
C HIS A 489 9.10 29.54 -7.96
N TRP A 490 7.82 29.23 -7.80
CA TRP A 490 6.71 29.97 -8.40
C TRP A 490 5.73 30.43 -7.34
N ARG A 491 4.96 31.49 -7.69
CA ARG A 491 3.88 32.02 -6.88
C ARG A 491 2.67 32.27 -7.78
N ALA A 492 1.49 31.83 -7.33
CA ALA A 492 0.22 32.04 -8.01
C ALA A 492 -0.83 32.59 -7.04
N GLN A 493 -1.85 33.23 -7.60
CA GLN A 493 -2.93 33.86 -6.83
C GLN A 493 -4.29 33.42 -7.36
N VAL A 494 -5.20 33.12 -6.43
CA VAL A 494 -6.62 32.83 -6.70
C VAL A 494 -7.45 33.92 -6.04
N ALA A 495 -8.14 34.73 -6.84
CA ALA A 495 -9.00 35.81 -6.36
C ALA A 495 -10.44 35.30 -6.21
N ILE A 496 -11.00 35.48 -5.01
CA ILE A 496 -12.36 35.05 -4.65
C ILE A 496 -13.28 36.27 -4.51
N SER A 497 -14.37 36.27 -5.26
CA SER A 497 -15.44 37.29 -5.21
C SER A 497 -16.73 36.70 -4.63
N PRO A 498 -17.53 37.49 -3.88
CA PRO A 498 -17.37 38.93 -3.61
C PRO A 498 -16.49 39.26 -2.40
N ALA A 499 -15.88 38.26 -1.74
CA ALA A 499 -15.11 38.43 -0.50
C ALA A 499 -13.90 39.39 -0.62
N GLY A 500 -13.40 39.62 -1.84
CA GLY A 500 -12.17 40.41 -2.04
C GLY A 500 -10.92 39.72 -1.49
N THR A 501 -11.00 38.40 -1.27
CA THR A 501 -9.90 37.60 -0.71
C THR A 501 -9.03 37.06 -1.83
N VAL A 502 -7.71 37.16 -1.66
CA VAL A 502 -6.73 36.55 -2.56
C VAL A 502 -6.00 35.45 -1.80
N VAL A 503 -6.08 34.23 -2.32
CA VAL A 503 -5.31 33.09 -1.82
C VAL A 503 -4.02 33.00 -2.62
N THR A 504 -2.88 33.18 -1.95
CA THR A 504 -1.55 33.03 -2.55
C THR A 504 -1.07 31.61 -2.35
N ILE A 505 -0.58 31.00 -3.43
CA ILE A 505 -0.04 29.65 -3.46
C ILE A 505 1.41 29.76 -3.93
N ASP A 506 2.34 29.37 -3.08
CA ASP A 506 3.76 29.27 -3.40
C ASP A 506 4.12 27.79 -3.59
N GLY A 507 4.96 27.50 -4.58
CA GLY A 507 5.46 26.15 -4.79
C GLY A 507 6.75 26.11 -5.58
N TYR A 508 7.29 24.91 -5.79
CA TYR A 508 8.53 24.70 -6.51
C TYR A 508 8.35 23.67 -7.63
N GLY A 509 8.48 24.11 -8.89
CA GLY A 509 8.43 23.22 -10.04
C GLY A 509 9.80 22.61 -10.33
N THR A 510 9.83 21.31 -10.59
CA THR A 510 11.09 20.63 -10.90
C THR A 510 11.50 20.93 -12.35
N ALA A 511 12.61 21.65 -12.55
CA ALA A 511 13.12 21.87 -13.89
C ALA A 511 13.55 20.53 -14.52
N PRO A 512 13.33 20.29 -15.82
CA PRO A 512 14.13 19.32 -16.54
C PRO A 512 15.58 19.82 -16.51
N THR A 513 16.48 19.03 -15.92
CA THR A 513 17.92 19.30 -15.93
C THR A 513 18.38 19.42 -17.37
N ARG A 514 18.72 20.64 -17.81
CA ARG A 514 19.38 20.87 -19.09
C ARG A 514 20.73 20.12 -19.06
N PRO A 515 21.07 19.32 -20.09
CA PRO A 515 22.35 18.64 -20.15
C PRO A 515 23.50 19.64 -20.11
N THR A 516 24.48 19.38 -19.23
CA THR A 516 25.75 20.11 -19.15
C THR A 516 26.48 19.98 -20.50
N PRO A 517 26.84 21.06 -21.18
CA PRO A 517 27.69 20.95 -22.37
C PRO A 517 29.09 20.45 -21.96
N PRO A 518 29.76 19.63 -22.78
CA PRO A 518 31.09 19.12 -22.46
C PRO A 518 32.12 20.27 -22.42
N PRO A 519 33.19 20.13 -21.61
CA PRO A 519 34.26 21.12 -21.57
C PRO A 519 34.95 21.20 -22.93
N SER A 520 35.16 22.42 -23.44
CA SER A 520 35.95 22.66 -24.64
C SER A 520 37.41 22.32 -24.37
N SER A 521 37.98 21.46 -25.21
CA SER A 521 39.39 21.11 -25.19
C SER A 521 40.24 22.32 -25.61
N ALA A 522 41.19 22.70 -24.76
CA ALA A 522 42.42 23.42 -25.11
C ALA A 522 43.59 22.67 -24.48
#